data_AF-A0A7Z8Z962-F1
#
_entry.id   AF-A0A7Z8Z962-F1
#
_cell.length_a   1.000
_cell.length_b   1.000
_cell.length_c   1.000
_cell.angle_alpha   90.00
_cell.angle_beta   90.00
_cell.angle_gamma   90.00
#
_symmetry.space_group_name_H-M   'P 1'
#
loop_
_entity.id
_entity.type
_entity.pdbx_description
1 polymer ?
#
loop_
_entity_poly.entity_id
_entity_poly.type
_entity_poly.pdbx_seq_one_letter_code
_entity_poly.pdbx_strand_id
1 'polypeptide(L)'
;MISNGQQTMGVALPWAIGAWLVNPQRKVVSVSGDGGFLQSSMELETAVRLHANILHIIWVDNGYNMVAIQEQKKYQRLSGVEFGPVDFKSTPRRSGPAGSR
;
A
#
# COMPACT_ATOMS: atom_id res chain seq x y z
N MET A 1 14.87 -18.85 1.64
CA MET A 1 13.50 -18.28 1.70
C MET A 1 13.32 -17.35 0.52
N ILE A 2 12.20 -17.44 -0.19
CA ILE A 2 11.81 -16.46 -1.22
C ILE A 2 10.84 -15.49 -0.55
N SER A 3 11.18 -14.20 -0.49
CA SER A 3 10.26 -13.17 -0.03
C SER A 3 9.11 -13.04 -1.02
N ASN A 4 7.87 -13.14 -0.54
CA ASN A 4 6.64 -13.09 -1.34
C ASN A 4 6.58 -14.07 -2.52
N GLY A 5 6.93 -15.35 -2.29
CA GLY A 5 6.90 -16.39 -3.34
C GLY A 5 5.52 -16.65 -3.95
N GLN A 6 4.44 -16.33 -3.24
CA GLN A 6 3.05 -16.41 -3.73
C GLN A 6 2.60 -15.13 -4.45
N GLN A 7 3.42 -14.07 -4.45
CA GLN A 7 3.09 -12.77 -5.03
C GLN A 7 1.78 -12.18 -4.50
N THR A 8 1.49 -12.40 -3.21
CA THR A 8 0.26 -11.93 -2.58
C THR A 8 0.28 -10.40 -2.46
N MET A 9 -0.80 -9.78 -2.95
CA MET A 9 -1.02 -8.34 -2.86
C MET A 9 -1.53 -7.95 -1.47
N GLY A 10 -1.44 -6.67 -1.10
CA GLY A 10 -1.92 -6.17 0.20
C GLY A 10 -1.04 -6.46 1.42
N VAL A 11 0.04 -7.23 1.29
CA VAL A 11 0.88 -7.63 2.45
C VAL A 11 1.67 -6.49 3.10
N ALA A 12 1.96 -5.42 2.35
CA ALA A 12 2.95 -4.41 2.76
C ALA A 12 2.57 -3.62 4.02
N LEU A 13 1.33 -3.13 4.13
CA LEU A 13 0.88 -2.35 5.28
C LEU A 13 0.74 -3.22 6.56
N PRO A 14 0.08 -4.40 6.53
CA PRO A 14 0.04 -5.30 7.69
C PRO A 14 1.42 -5.75 8.16
N TRP A 15 2.35 -6.04 7.23
CA TRP A 15 3.73 -6.37 7.60
C TRP A 15 4.46 -5.20 8.27
N ALA A 16 4.21 -3.97 7.84
CA ALA A 16 4.79 -2.80 8.49
C ALA A 16 4.26 -2.60 9.91
N ILE A 17 2.98 -2.85 10.16
CA ILE A 17 2.40 -2.83 11.51
C ILE A 17 3.08 -3.89 12.38
N GLY A 18 3.19 -5.13 11.90
CA GLY A 18 3.91 -6.19 12.62
C GLY A 18 5.36 -5.84 12.90
N ALA A 19 6.10 -5.31 11.93
CA ALA A 19 7.49 -4.90 12.10
C ALA A 19 7.65 -3.77 13.13
N TRP A 20 6.71 -2.81 13.14
CA TRP A 20 6.70 -1.73 14.13
C TRP A 20 6.39 -2.26 15.54
N LEU A 21 5.43 -3.19 15.67
CA LEU A 21 5.11 -3.81 16.97
C LEU A 21 6.30 -4.52 17.60
N VAL A 22 7.18 -5.13 16.79
CA VAL A 22 8.42 -5.77 17.29
C VAL A 22 9.43 -4.74 17.78
N ASN A 23 9.54 -3.58 17.15
CA ASN A 23 10.51 -2.53 17.48
C ASN A 23 9.89 -1.12 17.42
N PRO A 24 9.03 -0.72 18.38
CA PRO A 24 8.20 0.49 18.27
C PRO A 24 9.00 1.80 18.28
N GLN A 25 10.26 1.75 18.73
CA GLN A 25 11.19 2.89 18.72
C GLN A 25 11.71 3.24 17.31
N ARG A 26 11.49 2.37 16.31
CA ARG A 26 11.99 2.57 14.95
C ARG A 26 10.85 2.94 14.01
N LYS A 27 11.15 3.85 13.08
CA LYS A 27 10.26 4.14 11.95
C LYS A 27 10.27 2.97 10.97
N VAL A 28 9.10 2.62 10.44
CA VAL A 28 8.94 1.59 9.41
C VAL A 28 8.46 2.24 8.11
N VAL A 29 9.00 1.81 6.98
CA VAL A 29 8.55 2.25 5.65
C VAL A 29 7.96 1.04 4.93
N SER A 30 6.79 1.22 4.33
CA SER A 30 6.16 0.22 3.45
C SER A 30 5.81 0.83 2.11
N VAL A 31 5.81 0.01 1.06
CA VAL A 31 5.56 0.44 -0.32
C VAL A 31 4.57 -0.52 -0.96
N SER A 32 3.59 0.01 -1.69
CA SER A 32 2.67 -0.78 -2.52
C SER A 32 2.21 0.01 -3.75
N GLY A 33 1.60 -0.66 -4.73
CA GLY A 33 0.81 0.00 -5.76
C GLY A 33 -0.62 0.25 -5.28
N ASP A 34 -1.36 1.13 -5.93
CA ASP A 34 -2.76 1.46 -5.62
C ASP A 34 -3.70 0.24 -5.53
N GLY A 35 -3.61 -0.71 -6.47
CA GLY A 35 -4.41 -1.94 -6.44
C GLY A 35 -4.07 -2.84 -5.25
N GLY A 36 -2.79 -2.88 -4.85
CA GLY A 36 -2.37 -3.63 -3.66
C GLY A 36 -2.72 -2.91 -2.36
N PHE A 37 -2.64 -1.59 -2.34
CA PHE A 37 -2.99 -0.76 -1.20
C PHE A 37 -4.46 -0.95 -0.81
N LEU A 38 -5.37 -0.90 -1.77
CA LEU A 38 -6.81 -0.98 -1.49
C LEU A 38 -7.23 -2.31 -0.83
N GLN A 39 -6.51 -3.41 -1.07
CA GLN A 39 -6.81 -4.71 -0.47
C GLN A 39 -6.61 -4.75 1.06
N SER A 40 -5.74 -3.89 1.60
CA SER A 40 -5.44 -3.85 3.05
C SER A 40 -5.48 -2.44 3.64
N SER A 41 -5.97 -1.46 2.88
CA SER A 41 -6.07 -0.06 3.31
C SER A 41 -6.91 0.13 4.58
N MET A 42 -7.84 -0.79 4.89
CA MET A 42 -8.59 -0.80 6.14
C MET A 42 -7.70 -0.85 7.39
N GLU A 43 -6.50 -1.45 7.30
CA GLU A 43 -5.54 -1.52 8.41
C GLU A 43 -4.87 -0.18 8.73
N LEU A 44 -5.13 0.86 7.92
CA LEU A 44 -4.78 2.22 8.27
C LEU A 44 -5.49 2.64 9.57
N GLU A 45 -6.72 2.17 9.82
CA GLU A 45 -7.39 2.35 11.12
C GLU A 45 -6.55 1.77 12.25
N THR A 46 -6.11 0.52 12.11
CA THR A 46 -5.28 -0.17 13.10
C THR A 46 -3.97 0.59 13.34
N ALA A 47 -3.28 1.01 12.28
CA ALA A 47 -2.05 1.79 12.39
C ALA A 47 -2.26 3.12 13.12
N VAL A 48 -3.38 3.81 12.86
CA VAL A 48 -3.75 5.06 13.53
C VAL A 48 -4.08 4.82 15.01
N ARG A 49 -4.91 3.81 15.31
CA ARG A 49 -5.31 3.44 16.68
C ARG A 49 -4.11 3.03 17.54
N LEU A 50 -3.11 2.39 16.94
CA LEU A 50 -1.87 2.01 17.63
C LEU A 50 -0.83 3.13 17.70
N HIS A 51 -1.08 4.29 17.08
CA HIS A 51 -0.10 5.35 16.89
C HIS A 51 1.22 4.85 16.26
N ALA A 52 1.12 3.91 15.32
CA ALA A 52 2.27 3.27 14.71
C ALA A 52 3.09 4.25 13.86
N ASN A 53 4.42 4.26 14.04
CA ASN A 53 5.32 5.15 13.30
C ASN A 53 5.67 4.58 11.91
N ILE A 54 4.67 4.58 11.02
CA ILE A 54 4.76 4.00 9.68
C ILE A 54 4.62 5.09 8.61
N LEU A 55 5.52 5.06 7.62
CA LEU A 55 5.37 5.78 6.35
C LEU A 55 4.99 4.77 5.26
N HIS A 56 3.77 4.88 4.73
CA HIS A 56 3.34 4.08 3.58
C HIS A 56 3.44 4.91 2.30
N ILE A 57 4.05 4.34 1.25
CA ILE A 57 4.21 4.96 -0.06
C ILE A 57 3.37 4.18 -1.07
N ILE A 58 2.54 4.89 -1.83
CA ILE A 58 1.67 4.33 -2.86
C ILE A 58 2.18 4.77 -4.23
N TRP A 59 2.45 3.82 -5.11
CA TRP A 59 2.62 4.09 -6.54
C TRP A 59 1.25 4.03 -7.21
N VAL A 60 0.89 5.10 -7.92
CA VAL A 60 -0.44 5.28 -8.50
C VAL A 60 -0.33 5.24 -10.01
N ASP A 61 -0.94 4.22 -10.62
CA ASP A 61 -1.09 4.07 -12.07
C ASP A 61 -2.54 3.81 -12.50
N ASN A 62 -3.47 3.76 -11.53
CA ASN A 62 -4.88 3.45 -11.69
C ASN A 62 -5.11 2.07 -12.35
N GLY A 63 -4.27 1.09 -12.02
CA GLY A 63 -4.35 -0.23 -12.64
C GLY A 63 -3.53 -1.32 -11.95
N TYR A 64 -3.63 -2.53 -12.51
CA TYR A 64 -2.78 -3.66 -12.18
C TYR A 64 -1.61 -3.73 -13.17
N ASN A 65 -0.69 -2.75 -13.09
CA ASN A 65 0.41 -2.57 -14.06
C ASN A 65 1.17 -3.85 -14.41
N MET A 66 1.50 -4.64 -13.38
CA MET A 66 2.33 -5.83 -13.54
C MET A 66 1.63 -6.93 -14.35
N VAL A 67 0.30 -6.96 -14.32
CA VAL A 67 -0.52 -7.82 -15.19
C VAL A 67 -0.58 -7.19 -16.59
N ALA A 68 -0.84 -5.88 -16.67
CA ALA A 68 -0.93 -5.15 -17.94
C ALA A 68 0.33 -5.31 -18.82
N ILE A 69 1.53 -5.19 -18.25
CA ILE A 69 2.79 -5.39 -18.97
C ILE A 69 2.90 -6.80 -19.55
N GLN A 70 2.46 -7.82 -18.80
CA GLN A 70 2.51 -9.21 -19.27
C GLN A 70 1.48 -9.48 -20.37
N GLU A 71 0.27 -8.94 -20.22
CA GLU A 71 -0.78 -9.05 -21.23
C GLU A 71 -0.39 -8.34 -22.53
N GLN A 72 0.13 -7.11 -22.44
CA GLN A 72 0.59 -6.37 -23.61
C GLN A 72 1.68 -7.14 -24.35
N LYS A 73 2.65 -7.70 -23.62
CA LYS A 73 3.75 -8.48 -24.21
C LYS A 73 3.27 -9.74 -24.93
N LYS A 74 2.26 -10.43 -24.39
CA LYS A 74 1.79 -11.73 -24.90
C LYS A 74 0.66 -11.61 -25.93
N TYR A 75 -0.23 -10.64 -25.76
CA TYR A 75 -1.51 -10.58 -26.44
C TYR A 75 -1.75 -9.26 -27.16
N GLN A 76 -0.87 -8.26 -27.01
CA GLN A 76 -0.99 -6.92 -27.60
C GLN A 76 -2.33 -6.23 -27.27
N ARG A 77 -2.96 -6.63 -26.17
CA ARG A 77 -4.21 -6.06 -25.64
C ARG A 77 -4.24 -6.20 -24.13
N LEU A 78 -5.04 -5.36 -23.49
CA LEU A 78 -5.26 -5.35 -22.04
C LEU A 78 -6.65 -5.94 -21.72
N SER A 79 -6.80 -6.51 -20.52
CA SER A 79 -8.08 -7.07 -20.07
C SER A 79 -8.23 -7.01 -18.54
N GLY A 80 -9.11 -6.14 -18.03
CA GLY A 80 -9.44 -6.10 -16.60
C GLY A 80 -8.34 -5.56 -15.68
N VAL A 81 -7.39 -4.82 -16.25
CA VAL A 81 -6.21 -4.29 -15.54
C VAL A 81 -6.30 -2.79 -15.25
N GLU A 82 -7.35 -2.10 -15.65
CA GLU A 82 -7.54 -0.66 -15.46
C GLU A 82 -8.72 -0.41 -14.52
N PHE A 83 -8.59 0.57 -13.63
CA PHE A 83 -9.66 1.02 -12.76
C PHE A 83 -9.67 2.55 -12.62
N GLY A 84 -10.73 3.09 -12.02
CA GLY A 84 -10.90 4.53 -11.86
C GLY A 84 -9.90 5.14 -10.87
N PRO A 85 -9.61 6.45 -10.98
CA PRO A 85 -8.70 7.13 -10.07
C PRO A 85 -9.26 7.19 -8.65
N VAL A 86 -8.37 7.11 -7.66
CA VAL A 86 -8.70 7.20 -6.24
C VAL A 86 -7.94 8.36 -5.60
N ASP A 87 -8.64 9.19 -4.83
CA ASP A 87 -8.00 10.22 -4.03
C ASP A 87 -7.45 9.62 -2.73
N PHE A 88 -6.15 9.32 -2.73
CA PHE A 88 -5.45 8.80 -1.55
C PHE A 88 -5.15 9.88 -0.50
N LYS A 89 -5.22 11.17 -0.87
CA LYS A 89 -4.93 12.30 0.04
C LYS A 89 -6.12 12.68 0.91
N SER A 90 -7.36 12.45 0.46
CA SER A 90 -8.57 12.80 1.21
C SER A 90 -8.88 11.84 2.37
N THR A 91 -8.10 10.78 2.55
CA THR A 91 -8.15 9.92 3.75
C THR A 91 -7.91 10.80 5.00
N PRO A 92 -8.76 10.74 6.04
CA PRO A 92 -8.91 11.82 7.02
C PRO A 92 -7.57 12.33 7.55
N ARG A 93 -7.27 13.57 7.18
CA ARG A 93 -6.13 14.33 7.68
C ARG A 93 -6.29 14.45 9.20
N ARG A 94 -5.54 13.62 9.93
CA ARG A 94 -5.24 13.68 11.37
C ARG A 94 -5.82 14.90 12.09
N SER A 95 -6.90 14.71 12.85
CA SER A 95 -7.25 15.57 13.98
C SER A 95 -6.30 15.24 15.15
N GLY A 96 -5.07 15.76 15.08
CA GLY A 96 -4.03 15.57 16.11
C GLY A 96 -2.77 16.37 15.74
N PRO A 97 -2.05 16.96 16.72
CA PRO A 97 -1.48 18.29 16.60
C PRO A 97 -0.49 18.44 15.44
N ALA A 98 -0.54 19.61 14.81
CA ALA A 98 0.32 20.01 13.71
C ALA A 98 1.82 19.99 14.08
N GLY A 99 2.66 19.60 13.11
CA GLY A 99 4.13 19.74 13.15
C GLY A 99 4.81 18.56 12.44
N SER A 100 5.78 18.73 11.54
CA SER A 100 6.70 19.85 11.30
C SER A 100 6.80 20.20 9.81
N ARG A 101 7.35 21.40 9.55
CA ARG A 101 7.86 21.86 8.26
C ARG A 101 8.85 20.88 7.64
#